data_AF-A0A968M844-F1
#
_entry.id   AF-A0A968M844-F1
#
_cell.length_a   1.000
_cell.length_b   1.000
_cell.length_c   1.000
_cell.angle_alpha   90.00
_cell.angle_beta   90.00
_cell.angle_gamma   90.00
#
_symmetry.space_group_name_H-M   'P 1'
#
loop_
_entity.id
_entity.type
_entity.pdbx_description
1 polymer ?
#
loop_
_entity_poly.entity_id
_entity_poly.type
_entity_poly.pdbx_seq_one_letter_code
_entity_poly.pdbx_strand_id
1 'polypeptide(L)' 'MNLWAANLQGANLAQTMLMDSDLECATYNHLTVFDPAFDPVQSGMRRLSQC' A
#
# COMPACT_ATOMS: atom_id res chain seq x y z
N MET A 1 0.60 -9.61 8.53
CA MET A 1 0.83 -8.42 9.40
C MET A 1 -0.42 -7.55 9.31
N ASN A 2 -0.87 -6.88 10.37
CA ASN A 2 -2.05 -6.00 10.30
C ASN A 2 -1.61 -4.55 10.03
N LEU A 3 -1.97 -4.02 8.87
CA LEU A 3 -1.72 -2.66 8.40
C LEU A 3 -3.03 -1.94 8.04
N TRP A 4 -4.15 -2.37 8.63
CA TRP A 4 -5.46 -1.81 8.39
C TRP A 4 -5.47 -0.29 8.62
N ALA A 5 -5.97 0.44 7.63
CA ALA A 5 -6.02 1.91 7.62
C ALA A 5 -4.66 2.63 7.80
N ALA A 6 -3.53 1.93 7.61
CA ALA A 6 -2.21 2.52 7.75
C ALA A 6 -1.95 3.62 6.69
N ASN A 7 -1.20 4.65 7.06
CA ASN A 7 -0.71 5.65 6.11
C ASN A 7 0.66 5.23 5.57
N LEU A 8 0.71 4.81 4.31
CA LEU A 8 1.91 4.33 3.62
C LEU A 8 2.33 5.27 2.48
N GLN A 9 1.89 6.52 2.51
CA GLN A 9 2.30 7.55 1.56
C GLN A 9 3.83 7.73 1.56
N GLY A 10 4.46 7.60 0.38
CA GLY A 10 5.91 7.73 0.25
C GLY A 10 6.74 6.58 0.81
N ALA A 11 6.13 5.51 1.30
CA ALA A 11 6.86 4.35 1.79
C ALA A 11 7.51 3.56 0.63
N ASN A 12 8.70 3.00 0.86
CA ASN A 12 9.31 2.04 -0.06
C ASN A 12 9.00 0.61 0.42
N LEU A 13 8.11 -0.08 -0.31
CA LEU A 13 7.64 -1.43 -0.05
C LEU A 13 8.09 -2.42 -1.15
N ALA A 14 9.03 -2.02 -2.02
CA ALA A 14 9.45 -2.79 -3.19
C ALA A 14 10.04 -4.17 -2.89
N GLN A 15 10.53 -4.39 -1.66
CA GLN A 15 11.11 -5.66 -1.21
C GLN A 15 10.41 -6.20 0.04
N THR A 16 9.23 -5.68 0.37
CA THR A 16 8.47 -6.12 1.54
C THR A 16 7.54 -7.26 1.14
N MET A 17 7.57 -8.38 1.88
CA MET A 17 6.55 -9.41 1.74
C MET A 17 5.23 -8.89 2.31
N LEU A 18 4.35 -8.42 1.42
CA LEU A 18 2.99 -7.97 1.75
C LEU A 18 1.94 -9.08 1.58
N MET A 19 2.35 -10.26 1.08
CA MET A 19 1.47 -11.43 0.99
C MET A 19 0.87 -11.74 2.37
N ASP A 20 -0.44 -11.97 2.41
CA ASP A 20 -1.24 -12.21 3.63
C ASP A 20 -1.27 -11.06 4.66
N SER A 21 -0.89 -9.84 4.27
CA SER A 21 -1.08 -8.66 5.13
C SER A 21 -2.46 -8.04 4.92
N ASP A 22 -3.10 -7.67 6.02
CA ASP A 22 -4.34 -6.89 5.97
C ASP A 22 -3.99 -5.43 5.70
N LEU A 23 -4.20 -5.01 4.44
CA LEU A 23 -3.96 -3.67 3.93
C LEU A 23 -5.28 -2.94 3.63
N GLU A 24 -6.41 -3.49 4.08
CA GLU A 24 -7.70 -2.90 3.80
C GLU A 24 -7.77 -1.48 4.39
N CYS A 25 -8.29 -0.54 3.61
CA CYS A 25 -8.34 0.90 3.94
C CYS A 25 -6.98 1.60 4.10
N ALA A 26 -5.84 0.93 3.94
CA ALA A 26 -4.54 1.58 3.97
C ALA A 26 -4.41 2.59 2.82
N THR A 27 -3.64 3.65 3.02
CA THR A 27 -3.52 4.75 2.05
C THR A 27 -2.13 4.82 1.46
N TYR A 28 -2.06 5.10 0.15
CA TYR A 28 -0.81 5.26 -0.59
C TYR A 28 -0.90 6.41 -1.58
N ASN A 29 0.24 6.89 -2.08
CA ASN A 29 0.27 7.91 -3.12
C ASN A 29 1.28 7.53 -4.22
N HIS A 30 1.50 8.44 -5.16
CA HIS A 30 2.43 8.24 -6.27
C HIS A 30 3.91 8.16 -5.84
N LEU A 31 4.23 8.50 -4.59
CA LEU A 31 5.57 8.36 -4.01
C LEU A 31 5.76 6.99 -3.33
N THR A 32 4.67 6.25 -3.05
CA THR A 32 4.76 4.91 -2.50
C THR A 32 5.27 3.95 -3.57
N VAL A 33 6.34 3.23 -3.26
CA VAL A 33 6.96 2.25 -4.17
C VAL A 33 6.50 0.86 -3.76
N PHE A 34 5.88 0.13 -4.67
CA PHE A 34 5.45 -1.26 -4.45
C PHE A 34 6.32 -2.24 -5.24
N ASP A 35 6.24 -3.51 -4.87
CA ASP A 35 6.72 -4.59 -5.74
C ASP A 35 5.94 -4.54 -7.07
N PRO A 36 6.59 -4.76 -8.24
CA PRO A 36 5.92 -4.72 -9.54
C PRO A 36 4.75 -5.71 -9.71
N ALA A 37 4.75 -6.81 -8.94
CA ALA A 37 3.69 -7.81 -8.94
C ALA A 37 2.56 -7.50 -7.93
N PHE A 38 2.73 -6.47 -7.09
CA PHE A 38 1.75 -6.10 -6.08
C PHE A 38 0.74 -5.10 -6.62
N ASP A 39 -0.55 -5.45 -6.57
CA ASP A 39 -1.65 -4.55 -6.92
C ASP A 39 -2.29 -3.95 -5.64
N PRO A 40 -1.99 -2.68 -5.29
CA PRO A 40 -2.53 -2.05 -4.10
C PRO A 40 -4.06 -1.90 -4.12
N VAL A 41 -4.68 -1.83 -5.30
CA VAL A 41 -6.14 -1.73 -5.43
C VAL A 41 -6.79 -3.07 -5.10
N GLN A 42 -6.22 -4.19 -5.58
CA GLN A 42 -6.69 -5.53 -5.23
C GLN A 42 -6.52 -5.84 -3.73
N SER A 43 -5.52 -5.25 -3.07
CA SER A 43 -5.33 -5.35 -1.62
C SER A 43 -6.22 -4.44 -0.78
N GLY A 44 -7.17 -3.72 -1.38
CA GLY A 44 -8.12 -2.85 -0.67
C GLY A 44 -7.55 -1.50 -0.22
N MET A 45 -6.38 -1.12 -0.75
CA MET A 45 -5.76 0.17 -0.45
C MET A 45 -6.42 1.31 -1.23
N ARG A 46 -6.33 2.52 -0.68
CA ARG A 46 -6.89 3.75 -1.26
C ARG A 46 -5.76 4.66 -1.72
N ARG A 47 -5.74 4.95 -3.02
CA ARG A 47 -4.83 5.96 -3.56
C ARG A 47 -5.32 7.35 -3.14
N LEU A 48 -4.49 8.06 -2.38
CA LEU A 48 -4.68 9.48 -2.14
C LEU A 48 -4.09 10.26 -3.30
N SER A 49 -4.97 10.91 -4.05
CA SER A 49 -4.60 12.02 -4.92
C SER A 49 -4.28 13.21 -4.02
N GLN A 50 -3.02 13.64 -4.00
CA GLN A 50 -2.66 14.91 -3.39
C GLN A 50 -3.36 16.02 -4.19
N CYS A 51 -4.21 16.80 -3.52
CA CYS A 51 -4.75 18.06 -4.03
C CYS A 51 -3.64 19.10 -4.16
#